data_AF-A0A1Y4HW32-F1
#
_entry.id   AF-A0A1Y4HW32-F1
#
_cell.length_a   1.000
_cell.length_b   1.000
_cell.length_c   1.000
_cell.angle_alpha   90.00
_cell.angle_beta   90.00
_cell.angle_gamma   90.00
#
_symmetry.space_group_name_H-M   'P 1'
#
loop_
_entity.id
_entity.type
_entity.pdbx_description
1 polymer ?
#
loop_
_entity_poly.entity_id
_entity_poly.type
_entity_poly.pdbx_seq_one_letter_code
_entity_poly.pdbx_strand_id
1 'polypeptide(L)'
;MADTWEAIEQDLEEVFGYRDDERPQERAHSYIKQRQVMRGFNDTALQVAATDMCRRAYEAGRAEALAGMPEIQGVAADLTEASGKLLNLALELRGTGGAR
;
A
#
# COMPACT_ATOMS: atom_id res chain seq x y z
N MET A 1 -5.41 5.30 -1.72
CA MET A 1 -4.71 6.04 -2.79
C MET A 1 -3.24 5.70 -2.66
N ALA A 2 -2.53 5.48 -3.76
CA ALA A 2 -1.08 5.28 -3.69
C ALA A 2 -0.46 6.51 -3.03
N ASP A 3 0.46 6.29 -2.10
CA ASP A 3 1.24 7.38 -1.52
C ASP A 3 2.07 8.05 -2.62
N THR A 4 2.27 9.36 -2.52
CA THR A 4 3.15 10.06 -3.46
C THR A 4 4.58 10.02 -2.95
N TRP A 5 5.53 10.19 -3.87
CA TRP A 5 6.94 10.27 -3.51
C TRP A 5 7.21 11.41 -2.51
N GLU A 6 6.56 12.57 -2.67
CA GLU A 6 6.74 13.71 -1.76
C GLU A 6 6.29 13.39 -0.33
N ALA A 7 5.22 12.61 -0.16
CA ALA A 7 4.75 12.21 1.16
C ALA A 7 5.75 11.27 1.85
N ILE A 8 6.42 10.40 1.08
CA ILE A 8 7.45 9.49 1.61
C ILE A 8 8.73 10.27 1.96
N GLU A 9 9.14 11.23 1.13
CA GLU A 9 10.26 12.12 1.44
C GLU A 9 10.01 12.94 2.71
N GLN A 10 8.80 13.43 2.91
CA GLN A 10 8.44 14.13 4.13
C GLN A 10 8.58 13.21 5.36
N ASP A 11 8.08 11.98 5.30
CA ASP A 11 8.23 11.05 6.42
C ASP A 11 9.71 10.68 6.68
N LEU A 12 10.53 10.59 5.62
CA LEU A 12 11.96 10.37 5.73
C LEU A 12 12.63 11.52 6.48
N GLU A 13 12.32 12.77 6.14
CA GLU A 13 12.85 13.95 6.85
C GLU A 13 12.34 14.00 8.30
N GLU A 14 11.06 13.70 8.52
CA GLU A 14 10.47 13.69 9.86
C GLU A 14 11.14 12.66 10.78
N VAL A 15 11.47 11.46 10.28
CA VAL A 15 12.09 10.40 11.08
C VAL A 15 13.62 10.51 11.16
N PHE A 16 14.29 10.78 10.03
CA PHE A 16 15.75 10.69 9.91
C PHE A 16 16.45 12.04 9.78
N GLY A 17 15.73 13.10 9.44
CA GLY A 17 16.29 14.46 9.30
C GLY A 17 16.95 14.92 10.59
N TYR A 18 18.02 15.72 10.50
CA TYR A 18 18.74 16.15 11.69
C TYR A 18 17.89 17.06 12.58
N ARG A 19 17.88 16.78 13.89
CA ARG A 19 17.24 17.58 14.92
C ARG A 19 18.09 17.59 16.19
N ASP A 20 18.12 18.73 16.86
CA ASP A 20 18.87 18.93 18.11
C ASP A 20 18.06 18.57 19.35
N ASP A 21 16.73 18.55 19.24
CA ASP A 21 15.77 18.36 20.33
C ASP A 21 15.28 16.91 20.51
N GLU A 22 15.23 16.11 19.45
CA GLU A 22 14.64 14.77 19.47
C GLU A 22 15.45 13.72 18.71
N ARG A 23 15.59 12.53 19.28
CA ARG A 23 16.34 11.45 18.63
C ARG A 23 15.53 10.81 17.50
N PRO A 24 16.17 10.38 16.39
CA PRO A 24 15.49 9.65 15.31
C PRO A 24 14.66 8.44 15.79
N GLN A 25 15.12 7.74 16.83
CA GLN A 25 14.41 6.59 17.39
C GLN A 25 13.04 6.98 17.97
N GLU A 26 12.93 8.12 18.66
CA GLU A 26 11.67 8.61 19.26
C GLU A 26 10.70 9.04 18.16
N ARG A 27 11.21 9.71 17.14
CA ARG A 27 10.43 10.08 15.94
C ARG A 27 9.94 8.86 15.17
N ALA A 28 10.75 7.80 15.07
CA ALA A 28 10.31 6.55 14.47
C ALA A 28 9.14 5.90 15.25
N HIS A 29 9.12 6.01 16.59
CA HIS A 29 7.96 5.57 17.38
C HIS A 29 6.70 6.39 17.08
N SER A 30 6.84 7.71 16.97
CA SER A 30 5.74 8.61 16.59
C SER A 30 5.21 8.28 15.21
N TYR A 31 6.09 8.10 14.22
CA TYR A 31 5.75 7.69 12.86
C TYR A 31 4.93 6.39 12.85
N ILE A 32 5.44 5.33 13.49
CA ILE A 32 4.77 4.02 13.56
C ILE A 32 3.36 4.16 14.13
N LYS A 33 3.21 4.97 15.19
CA LYS A 33 1.90 5.21 15.81
C LYS A 33 0.96 5.98 14.89
N GLN A 34 1.43 7.04 14.22
CA GLN A 34 0.60 7.86 13.34
C GLN A 34 0.15 7.08 12.10
N ARG A 35 1.07 6.30 11.51
CA ARG A 35 0.81 5.48 10.30
C ARG A 35 0.21 4.11 10.61
N GLN A 36 0.02 3.77 11.89
CA GLN A 36 -0.52 2.48 12.35
C GLN A 36 0.28 1.28 11.79
N VAL A 37 1.61 1.41 11.74
CA VAL A 37 2.49 0.36 11.21
C VAL A 37 2.60 -0.78 12.21
N MET A 38 2.37 -2.01 11.76
CA MET A 38 2.53 -3.20 12.58
C MET A 38 4.01 -3.45 12.89
N ARG A 39 4.34 -3.63 14.17
CA ARG A 39 5.70 -3.86 14.65
C ARG A 39 5.81 -5.19 15.39
N GLY A 40 6.80 -6.00 15.02
CA GLY A 40 7.16 -7.21 15.74
C GLY A 40 7.89 -6.92 17.06
N PHE A 41 7.89 -7.89 17.97
CA PHE A 41 8.49 -7.76 19.30
C PHE A 41 10.00 -7.46 19.27
N ASN A 42 10.72 -8.03 18.30
CA ASN A 42 12.17 -7.91 18.19
C ASN A 42 12.64 -6.80 17.24
N ASP A 43 11.73 -6.11 16.56
CA ASP A 43 12.12 -5.11 15.57
C ASP A 43 12.41 -3.77 16.25
N THR A 44 13.43 -3.05 15.78
CA THR A 44 13.64 -1.66 16.21
C THR A 44 12.61 -0.74 15.54
N ALA A 45 12.26 0.38 16.18
CA ALA A 45 11.36 1.36 15.57
C ALA A 45 11.93 1.92 14.26
N LEU A 46 13.23 2.21 14.21
CA LEU A 46 13.89 2.68 12.99
C LEU A 46 13.84 1.65 11.86
N GLN A 47 14.09 0.36 12.15
CA GLN A 47 13.98 -0.70 11.14
C GLN A 47 12.56 -0.79 10.57
N VAL A 48 11.54 -0.73 11.43
CA VAL A 48 10.13 -0.82 11.02
C VAL A 48 9.74 0.39 10.16
N ALA A 49 10.10 1.59 10.61
CA ALA A 49 9.84 2.82 9.85
C ALA A 49 10.53 2.79 8.48
N ALA A 50 11.82 2.43 8.42
CA ALA A 50 12.55 2.32 7.17
C ALA A 50 11.94 1.26 6.23
N THR A 51 11.58 0.09 6.76
CA THR A 51 11.00 -1.00 5.96
C THR A 51 9.65 -0.60 5.37
N ASP A 52 8.83 0.10 6.15
CA ASP A 52 7.54 0.60 5.71
C ASP A 52 7.68 1.65 4.60
N MET A 53 8.58 2.64 4.78
CA MET A 53 8.87 3.65 3.75
C MET A 53 9.42 3.03 2.46
N CYS A 54 10.32 2.04 2.55
CA CYS A 54 10.82 1.31 1.38
C CYS A 54 9.69 0.58 0.63
N ARG A 55 8.76 -0.05 1.35
CA ARG A 55 7.60 -0.71 0.73
C ARG A 55 6.71 0.30 0.02
N ARG A 56 6.40 1.41 0.67
CA ARG A 56 5.58 2.50 0.10
C ARG A 56 6.23 3.10 -1.15
N ALA A 57 7.55 3.32 -1.13
CA ALA A 57 8.29 3.81 -2.28
C ALA A 57 8.23 2.84 -3.47
N TYR A 58 8.40 1.54 -3.20
CA TYR A 58 8.27 0.51 -4.23
C TYR A 58 6.86 0.45 -4.82
N GLU A 59 5.83 0.54 -3.98
CA GLU A 59 4.43 0.54 -4.42
C GLU A 59 4.07 1.79 -5.24
N ALA A 60 4.54 2.97 -4.83
CA ALA A 60 4.39 4.22 -5.56
C ALA A 60 5.03 4.12 -6.96
N GLY A 61 6.31 3.73 -7.02
CA GLY A 61 7.00 3.57 -8.31
C GLY A 61 6.36 2.51 -9.20
N ARG A 62 5.85 1.41 -8.64
CA ARG A 62 5.07 0.41 -9.39
C ARG A 62 3.77 0.97 -9.94
N ALA A 63 3.05 1.76 -9.14
CA ALA A 63 1.79 2.37 -9.56
C ALA A 63 2.02 3.38 -10.69
N GLU A 64 3.06 4.19 -10.60
CA GLU A 64 3.47 5.12 -11.66
C GLU A 64 3.87 4.39 -12.95
N ALA A 65 4.69 3.35 -12.85
CA ALA A 65 5.08 2.53 -13.99
C ALA A 65 3.87 1.89 -14.69
N LEU A 66 2.92 1.36 -13.91
CA LEU A 66 1.68 0.80 -14.43
C LEU A 66 0.77 1.87 -15.06
N ALA A 67 0.75 3.08 -14.49
CA ALA A 67 0.02 4.21 -15.04
C ALA A 67 0.55 4.63 -16.42
N GLY A 68 1.85 4.47 -16.67
CA GLY A 68 2.50 4.73 -17.96
C GLY A 68 2.33 3.63 -19.02
N MET A 69 1.66 2.51 -18.70
CA MET A 69 1.49 1.36 -19.59
C MET A 69 0.01 1.20 -20.01
N PRO A 70 -0.47 1.94 -21.04
CA PRO A 70 -1.89 1.95 -21.42
C PRO A 70 -2.40 0.57 -21.88
N GLU A 71 -1.54 -0.26 -22.47
CA GLU A 71 -1.90 -1.63 -22.87
C GLU A 71 -2.26 -2.50 -21.65
N ILE A 72 -1.53 -2.36 -20.54
CA ILE A 72 -1.81 -3.12 -19.32
C ILE A 72 -3.11 -2.63 -18.66
N GLN A 73 -3.41 -1.33 -18.75
CA GLN A 73 -4.68 -0.79 -18.25
C GLN A 73 -5.88 -1.36 -19.02
N GLY A 74 -5.77 -1.48 -20.35
CA GLY A 74 -6.79 -2.14 -21.18
C GLY A 74 -6.99 -3.59 -20.74
N VAL A 75 -5.90 -4.36 -20.61
CA VAL A 75 -5.97 -5.76 -20.17
C VAL A 75 -6.56 -5.89 -18.75
N ALA A 76 -6.23 -4.98 -17.83
CA ALA A 76 -6.78 -4.99 -16.47
C ALA A 76 -8.29 -4.69 -16.44
N ALA A 77 -8.76 -3.79 -17.32
CA ALA A 77 -10.18 -3.50 -17.48
C ALA A 77 -10.94 -4.71 -18.03
N ASP A 78 -10.40 -5.34 -19.09
CA ASP A 78 -10.98 -6.54 -19.69
C ASP A 78 -11.06 -7.70 -18.67
N LEU A 79 -10.01 -7.90 -17.87
CA LEU A 79 -9.98 -8.91 -16.81
C LEU A 79 -11.03 -8.65 -15.72
N THR A 80 -11.22 -7.39 -15.35
CA THR A 80 -12.23 -6.97 -14.36
C THR A 80 -13.63 -7.23 -14.90
N GLU A 81 -13.89 -6.89 -16.16
CA GLU A 81 -15.16 -7.17 -16.83
C GLU A 81 -15.45 -8.67 -16.88
N ALA A 82 -14.47 -9.47 -17.30
CA ALA A 82 -14.59 -10.93 -17.33
C ALA A 82 -14.89 -11.51 -15.93
N SER A 83 -14.20 -11.03 -14.90
CA SER A 83 -14.43 -11.45 -13.50
C SER A 83 -15.84 -11.11 -13.03
N GLY A 84 -16.35 -9.93 -13.38
CA GLY A 84 -17.73 -9.53 -13.07
C GLY A 84 -18.78 -10.43 -13.75
N LYS A 85 -18.56 -10.77 -15.03
CA LYS A 85 -19.42 -11.71 -15.76
C LYS A 85 -19.45 -13.09 -15.09
N LEU A 86 -18.28 -13.61 -14.70
CA LEU A 86 -18.17 -14.89 -14.00
C LEU A 86 -18.88 -14.87 -12.64
N LEU A 87 -18.75 -13.78 -11.87
CA LEU A 87 -19.44 -13.64 -10.59
C LEU A 87 -20.96 -13.62 -10.77
N ASN A 88 -21.47 -12.86 -11.73
CA ASN A 88 -22.90 -12.82 -12.03
C ASN A 88 -23.44 -14.20 -12.42
N LEU A 89 -22.73 -14.91 -13.30
CA LEU A 89 -23.08 -16.27 -13.67
C LEU A 89 -23.09 -17.22 -12.45
N ALA A 90 -22.11 -17.12 -11.57
CA ALA A 90 -22.06 -17.92 -10.34
C ALA A 90 -23.26 -17.62 -9.40
N LEU A 91 -23.69 -16.36 -9.31
CA LEU A 91 -24.87 -15.96 -8.55
C LEU A 91 -26.17 -16.51 -9.16
N GLU A 92 -26.31 -16.44 -10.49
CA GLU A 92 -27.45 -17.01 -11.22
C GLU A 92 -27.56 -18.52 -11.01
N LEU A 93 -26.44 -19.25 -11.17
CA LEU A 93 -26.40 -20.70 -10.94
C LEU A 93 -26.75 -21.05 -9.49
N ARG A 94 -26.29 -20.28 -8.50
CA ARG A 94 -26.64 -20.48 -7.09
C ARG A 94 -28.11 -20.19 -6.81
N GLY A 95 -28.68 -19.16 -7.43
CA GLY A 95 -30.10 -18.80 -7.31
C GLY A 95 -31.05 -19.86 -7.89
N THR A 96 -30.63 -20.55 -8.96
CA THR A 96 -31.41 -21.67 -9.55
C THR A 96 -31.37 -22.96 -8.72
N GLY A 97 -30.44 -23.09 -7.76
CA GLY A 97 -30.30 -24.27 -6.90
C GLY A 97 -31.19 -24.30 -5.64
N GLY A 98 -31.93 -23.22 -5.35
CA GLY A 98 -32.75 -23.08 -4.14
C GLY A 98 -34.24 -23.43 -4.28
N ALA A 99 -34.69 -23.86 -5.45
CA ALA A 99 -36.07 -24.27 -5.70
C ALA A 99 -36.19 -25.81 -5.75
N ARG A 100 -36.04 -26.47 -4.61
CA ARG A 100 -36.55 -27.82 -4.35
C ARG A 100 -37.02 -27.94 -2.92
#